data_AF-A0A933NK07-F1
#
_entry.id   AF-A0A933NK07-F1
#
_cell.length_a   1.000
_cell.length_b   1.000
_cell.length_c   1.000
_cell.angle_alpha   90.00
_cell.angle_beta   90.00
_cell.angle_gamma   90.00
#
_symmetry.space_group_name_H-M   'P 1'
#
loop_
_entity.id
_entity.type
_entity.pdbx_description
1 polymer ?
#
loop_
_entity_poly.entity_id
_entity_poly.type
_entity_poly.pdbx_seq_one_letter_code
_entity_poly.pdbx_strand_id
1 'polypeptide(L)'
;MSRNSAAIGLAALLLAGVVGAAEPVLLQYKFQKGEPLRYRLQMKSKSTFSMPDGKKESQDMASSMELTQELIEAKADGSYRVSVSVEKATQTVNGQEKPFPTQPGPQLMTMLPSGKVLDAQGPDPGTAGQMQMVFPTKAVNEGEGWEQVGRLTNPLPLETVTKYTLDKAAAPAPGGGTAALVKSDMTIASEKSPGGEQVNAGTKGTLYFDVAGGRILKSDAKAKFSFTMPVQVPGMPQAQNVNVNLEMDISIELVKGSAGSEKPSGGN
;
A
#
# COMPACT_ATOMS: atom_id res chain seq x y z
N MET A 1 44.50 66.19 -16.88
CA MET A 1 44.81 65.34 -15.71
C MET A 1 43.56 65.22 -14.85
N SER A 2 43.21 63.98 -14.45
CA SER A 2 42.25 63.50 -13.41
C SER A 2 40.81 64.08 -13.37
N ARG A 3 39.76 63.30 -13.72
CA ARG A 3 38.99 62.27 -12.95
C ARG A 3 37.84 62.87 -12.12
N ASN A 4 36.58 62.70 -12.56
CA ASN A 4 35.60 61.66 -12.17
C ASN A 4 35.15 61.71 -10.71
N SER A 5 33.82 61.85 -10.48
CA SER A 5 32.99 60.83 -9.81
C SER A 5 31.50 61.20 -9.88
N ALA A 6 30.76 60.45 -10.69
CA ALA A 6 29.31 60.38 -10.69
C ALA A 6 28.87 59.40 -9.59
N ALA A 7 27.91 59.79 -8.75
CA ALA A 7 27.28 58.91 -7.78
C ALA A 7 26.15 58.15 -8.46
N ILE A 8 26.36 56.85 -8.71
CA ILE A 8 25.32 55.91 -9.15
C ILE A 8 24.68 55.32 -7.89
N GLY A 9 23.42 55.67 -7.64
CA GLY A 9 22.60 55.05 -6.61
C GLY A 9 22.16 53.65 -7.05
N LEU A 10 22.63 52.63 -6.33
CA LEU A 10 22.26 51.23 -6.54
C LEU A 10 20.98 50.92 -5.75
N ALA A 11 19.84 50.87 -6.44
CA ALA A 11 18.60 50.33 -5.88
C ALA A 11 18.63 48.79 -5.97
N ALA A 12 18.87 48.12 -4.85
CA ALA A 12 18.77 46.67 -4.74
C ALA A 12 17.29 46.27 -4.67
N LEU A 13 16.76 45.72 -5.77
CA LEU A 13 15.44 45.09 -5.81
C LEU A 13 15.52 43.72 -5.13
N LEU A 14 15.09 43.64 -3.87
CA LEU A 14 14.92 42.38 -3.16
C LEU A 14 13.70 41.65 -3.74
N LEU A 15 13.94 40.74 -4.70
CA LEU A 15 12.98 39.71 -5.09
C LEU A 15 12.85 38.72 -3.93
N ALA A 16 11.99 39.04 -2.97
CA ALA A 16 11.49 38.06 -2.01
C ALA A 16 10.66 37.04 -2.80
N GLY A 17 11.29 35.92 -3.17
CA GLY A 17 10.59 34.75 -3.68
C GLY A 17 9.63 34.27 -2.60
N VAL A 18 8.34 34.54 -2.77
CA VAL A 18 7.29 33.90 -1.98
C VAL A 18 7.40 32.42 -2.29
N VAL A 19 7.99 31.65 -1.39
CA VAL A 19 7.88 30.20 -1.38
C VAL A 19 6.41 29.92 -1.05
N GLY A 20 5.57 29.92 -2.09
CA GLY A 20 4.16 29.58 -1.96
C GLY A 20 4.08 28.14 -1.47
N ALA A 21 3.52 27.93 -0.28
CA ALA A 21 3.16 26.61 0.18
C ALA A 21 2.25 25.97 -0.87
N ALA A 22 2.54 24.73 -1.27
CA ALA A 22 1.69 23.99 -2.20
C ALA A 22 0.27 23.90 -1.64
N GLU A 23 -0.74 24.06 -2.51
CA GLU A 23 -2.14 23.99 -2.09
C GLU A 23 -2.46 22.62 -1.46
N PRO A 24 -3.27 22.59 -0.39
CA PRO A 24 -3.70 21.34 0.20
C PRO A 24 -4.47 20.49 -0.82
N VAL A 25 -4.23 19.17 -0.83
CA VAL A 25 -4.85 18.24 -1.77
C VAL A 25 -5.83 17.30 -1.07
N LEU A 26 -7.00 17.09 -1.68
CA LEU A 26 -7.96 16.08 -1.21
C LEU A 26 -7.63 14.72 -1.86
N LEU A 27 -7.15 13.79 -1.04
CA LEU A 27 -6.87 12.42 -1.46
C LEU A 27 -8.14 11.57 -1.31
N GLN A 28 -8.62 11.00 -2.42
CA GLN A 28 -9.79 10.13 -2.43
C GLN A 28 -9.83 9.25 -3.69
N TYR A 29 -10.40 8.06 -3.55
CA TYR A 29 -10.65 7.16 -4.65
C TYR A 29 -11.77 7.68 -5.56
N LYS A 30 -11.55 7.57 -6.88
CA LYS A 30 -12.48 8.02 -7.92
C LYS A 30 -12.67 6.91 -8.96
N PHE A 31 -13.35 5.85 -8.58
CA PHE A 31 -13.67 4.78 -9.50
C PHE A 31 -14.64 5.26 -10.59
N GLN A 32 -14.45 4.77 -11.82
CA GLN A 32 -15.32 5.09 -12.95
C GLN A 32 -15.92 3.81 -13.52
N LYS A 33 -17.21 3.87 -13.86
CA LYS A 33 -17.92 2.72 -14.42
C LYS A 33 -17.38 2.42 -15.81
N GLY A 34 -17.04 1.16 -16.08
CA GLY A 34 -16.44 0.73 -17.35
C GLY A 34 -14.94 0.99 -17.48
N GLU A 35 -14.28 1.54 -16.45
CA GLU A 35 -12.83 1.72 -16.41
C GLU A 35 -12.21 0.90 -15.27
N PRO A 36 -12.04 -0.43 -15.45
CA PRO A 36 -11.48 -1.26 -14.41
C PRO A 36 -10.02 -0.92 -14.15
N LEU A 37 -9.64 -0.80 -12.87
CA LEU A 37 -8.25 -0.62 -12.47
C LEU A 37 -7.58 -1.98 -12.37
N ARG A 38 -6.49 -2.18 -13.11
CA ARG A 38 -5.71 -3.42 -13.08
C ARG A 38 -4.40 -3.20 -12.36
N TYR A 39 -4.14 -4.02 -11.35
CA TYR A 39 -2.96 -3.93 -10.51
C TYR A 39 -2.11 -5.18 -10.62
N ARG A 40 -0.80 -5.01 -10.61
CA ARG A 40 0.15 -6.09 -10.37
C ARG A 40 0.74 -5.92 -8.97
N LEU A 41 0.47 -6.89 -8.12
CA LEU A 41 1.10 -7.03 -6.82
C LEU A 41 2.28 -8.01 -6.95
N GLN A 42 3.43 -7.62 -6.42
CA GLN A 42 4.59 -8.47 -6.24
C GLN A 42 5.01 -8.45 -4.79
N MET A 43 5.27 -9.62 -4.24
CA MET A 43 5.78 -9.77 -2.88
C MET A 43 6.98 -10.71 -2.92
N LYS A 44 8.10 -10.28 -2.34
CA LYS A 44 9.24 -11.13 -2.05
C LYS A 44 9.43 -11.16 -0.55
N SER A 45 9.65 -12.33 -0.01
CA SER A 45 9.82 -12.48 1.43
C SER A 45 10.88 -13.52 1.73
N LYS A 46 11.60 -13.28 2.83
CA LYS A 46 12.56 -14.20 3.42
C LYS A 46 12.16 -14.43 4.86
N SER A 47 11.86 -15.68 5.18
CA SER A 47 11.57 -16.11 6.54
C SER A 47 12.78 -16.88 7.08
N THR A 48 13.20 -16.59 8.31
CA THR A 48 14.23 -17.34 9.04
C THR A 48 13.63 -17.87 10.34
N PHE A 49 13.63 -19.20 10.47
CA PHE A 49 13.15 -19.94 11.63
C PHE A 49 14.34 -20.33 12.49
N SER A 50 14.35 -19.92 13.76
CA SER A 50 15.36 -20.34 14.73
C SER A 50 14.74 -21.37 15.67
N MET A 51 15.14 -22.62 15.49
CA MET A 51 14.64 -23.79 16.23
C MET A 51 15.24 -23.84 17.65
N PRO A 52 14.59 -24.51 18.61
CA PRO A 52 15.12 -24.66 19.98
C PRO A 52 16.45 -25.41 20.06
N ASP A 53 16.74 -26.29 19.09
CA ASP A 53 18.01 -27.02 19.00
C ASP A 53 19.17 -26.16 18.45
N GLY A 54 18.93 -24.87 18.23
CA GLY A 54 19.90 -23.91 17.71
C GLY A 54 20.03 -23.90 16.19
N LYS A 55 19.35 -24.81 15.47
CA LYS A 55 19.34 -24.79 14.00
C LYS A 55 18.56 -23.59 13.48
N LYS A 56 19.03 -23.08 12.34
CA LYS A 56 18.34 -22.04 11.58
C LYS A 56 17.95 -22.58 10.23
N GLU A 57 16.67 -22.46 9.92
CA GLU A 57 16.13 -22.76 8.60
C GLU A 57 15.69 -21.46 7.96
N SER A 58 15.79 -21.37 6.64
CA SER A 58 15.31 -20.20 5.90
C SER A 58 14.44 -20.63 4.74
N GLN A 59 13.44 -19.81 4.47
CA GLN A 59 12.49 -20.01 3.39
C GLN A 59 12.35 -18.71 2.62
N ASP A 60 12.62 -18.78 1.32
CA ASP A 60 12.35 -17.69 0.39
C ASP A 60 10.99 -17.93 -0.25
N MET A 61 10.18 -16.89 -0.31
CA MET A 61 8.88 -16.93 -0.96
C MET A 61 8.72 -15.72 -1.88
N ALA A 62 8.29 -15.98 -3.11
CA ALA A 62 7.90 -14.95 -4.05
C ALA A 62 6.46 -15.17 -4.49
N SER A 63 5.69 -14.09 -4.55
CA SER A 63 4.30 -14.10 -4.98
C SER A 63 4.06 -13.00 -5.99
N SER A 64 3.26 -13.29 -7.01
CA SER A 64 2.80 -12.32 -7.99
C SER A 64 1.30 -12.49 -8.15
N MET A 65 0.55 -11.38 -8.08
CA MET A 65 -0.89 -11.38 -8.31
C MET A 65 -1.26 -10.28 -9.31
N GLU A 66 -2.20 -10.58 -10.19
CA GLU A 66 -2.87 -9.60 -11.04
C GLU A 66 -4.30 -9.45 -10.53
N LEU A 67 -4.64 -8.23 -10.15
CA LEU A 67 -5.91 -7.86 -9.53
C LEU A 67 -6.68 -6.92 -10.47
N THR A 68 -7.99 -7.09 -10.55
CA THR A 68 -8.89 -6.15 -11.21
C THR A 68 -9.83 -5.55 -10.18
N GLN A 69 -9.97 -4.23 -10.15
CA GLN A 69 -10.98 -3.50 -9.39
C GLN A 69 -11.97 -2.83 -10.33
N GLU A 70 -13.26 -3.09 -10.16
CA GLU A 70 -14.31 -2.55 -11.02
C GLU A 70 -15.43 -1.90 -10.20
N LEU A 71 -15.86 -0.70 -10.62
CA LEU A 71 -17.05 -0.07 -10.05
C LEU A 71 -18.31 -0.78 -10.52
N ILE A 72 -19.03 -1.39 -9.58
CA ILE A 72 -20.35 -1.95 -9.83
C ILE A 72 -21.41 -0.84 -9.78
N GLU A 73 -21.35 -0.02 -8.74
CA GLU A 73 -22.35 1.01 -8.48
C GLU A 73 -21.76 2.16 -7.66
N ALA A 74 -22.05 3.40 -8.04
CA ALA A 74 -21.92 4.55 -7.15
C ALA A 74 -23.29 4.80 -6.50
N LYS A 75 -23.35 4.66 -5.18
CA LYS A 75 -24.60 4.77 -4.42
C LYS A 75 -24.95 6.24 -4.19
N ALA A 76 -26.23 6.51 -3.93
CA ALA A 76 -26.74 7.86 -3.69
C ALA A 76 -26.11 8.55 -2.46
N ASP A 77 -25.59 7.78 -1.51
CA ASP A 77 -24.89 8.28 -0.32
C ASP A 77 -23.41 8.63 -0.59
N GLY A 78 -22.95 8.51 -1.84
CA GLY A 78 -21.57 8.76 -2.25
C GLY A 78 -20.61 7.60 -2.01
N SER A 79 -21.06 6.48 -1.47
CA SER A 79 -20.25 5.26 -1.37
C SER A 79 -20.18 4.50 -2.70
N TYR A 80 -19.13 3.70 -2.87
CA TYR A 80 -18.95 2.82 -4.01
C TYR A 80 -19.24 1.38 -3.62
N ARG A 81 -19.84 0.63 -4.54
CA ARG A 81 -19.79 -0.84 -4.57
C ARG A 81 -18.75 -1.24 -5.59
N VAL A 82 -17.65 -1.83 -5.15
CA VAL A 82 -16.50 -2.21 -5.97
C VAL A 82 -16.35 -3.73 -5.95
N SER A 83 -16.10 -4.33 -7.11
CA SER A 83 -15.70 -5.73 -7.24
C SER A 83 -14.18 -5.82 -7.35
N VAL A 84 -13.57 -6.74 -6.61
CA VAL A 84 -12.14 -7.06 -6.68
C VAL A 84 -12.00 -8.52 -7.08
N SER A 85 -11.27 -8.76 -8.17
CA SER A 85 -11.03 -10.09 -8.72
C SER A 85 -9.53 -10.37 -8.81
N VAL A 86 -9.14 -11.61 -8.51
CA VAL A 86 -7.78 -12.10 -8.78
C VAL A 86 -7.80 -12.79 -10.14
N GLU A 87 -7.15 -12.21 -11.14
CA GLU A 87 -7.08 -12.76 -12.50
C GLU A 87 -6.03 -13.86 -12.60
N LYS A 88 -4.89 -13.63 -11.96
CA LYS A 88 -3.75 -14.53 -11.96
C LYS A 88 -3.01 -14.41 -10.65
N ALA A 89 -2.63 -15.54 -10.06
CA ALA A 89 -1.77 -15.57 -8.90
C ALA A 89 -0.76 -16.70 -9.04
N THR A 90 0.50 -16.41 -8.74
CA THR A 90 1.58 -17.40 -8.68
C THR A 90 2.33 -17.24 -7.37
N GLN A 91 2.83 -18.36 -6.85
CA GLN A 91 3.64 -18.40 -5.63
C GLN A 91 4.76 -19.41 -5.82
N THR A 92 5.97 -19.03 -5.43
CA THR A 92 7.09 -19.95 -5.30
C THR A 92 7.56 -19.96 -3.85
N VAL A 93 7.95 -21.15 -3.38
CA VAL A 93 8.56 -21.38 -2.08
C VAL A 93 9.86 -22.12 -2.32
N ASN A 94 10.99 -21.53 -1.94
CA ASN A 94 12.34 -22.03 -2.22
C ASN A 94 12.53 -22.37 -3.71
N GLY A 95 12.00 -21.52 -4.59
CA GLY A 95 12.04 -21.69 -6.05
C GLY A 95 11.06 -22.71 -6.63
N GLN A 96 10.35 -23.49 -5.81
CA GLN A 96 9.33 -24.42 -6.27
C GLN A 96 7.96 -23.76 -6.31
N GLU A 97 7.26 -23.90 -7.44
CA GLU A 97 5.88 -23.41 -7.57
C GLU A 97 4.95 -24.13 -6.59
N LYS A 98 4.11 -23.35 -5.92
CA LYS A 98 3.06 -23.83 -5.01
C LYS A 98 1.73 -23.25 -5.45
N PRO A 99 0.61 -23.99 -5.26
CA PRO A 99 -0.71 -23.43 -5.47
C PRO A 99 -0.88 -22.17 -4.61
N PHE A 100 -1.27 -21.07 -5.24
CA PHE A 100 -1.63 -19.88 -4.50
C PHE A 100 -2.94 -20.17 -3.75
N PRO A 101 -3.04 -19.87 -2.45
CA PRO A 101 -4.25 -20.11 -1.66
C PRO A 101 -5.31 -19.03 -1.95
N THR A 102 -5.77 -18.90 -3.21
CA THR A 102 -6.92 -18.06 -3.53
C THR A 102 -8.19 -18.89 -3.44
N GLN A 103 -9.21 -18.31 -2.80
CA GLN A 103 -10.56 -18.83 -2.94
C GLN A 103 -11.19 -18.27 -4.23
N PRO A 104 -11.96 -19.07 -4.97
CA PRO A 104 -12.55 -18.65 -6.23
C PRO A 104 -13.66 -17.61 -6.01
N GLY A 105 -13.72 -16.61 -6.89
CA GLY A 105 -14.79 -15.63 -6.97
C GLY A 105 -14.38 -14.21 -6.59
N PRO A 106 -15.15 -13.20 -7.04
CA PRO A 106 -14.88 -11.81 -6.72
C PRO A 106 -15.20 -11.47 -5.27
N GLN A 107 -14.43 -10.57 -4.70
CA GLN A 107 -14.73 -9.90 -3.45
C GLN A 107 -15.51 -8.60 -3.74
N LEU A 108 -16.69 -8.46 -3.17
CA LEU A 108 -17.49 -7.25 -3.29
C LEU A 108 -17.31 -6.39 -2.04
N MET A 109 -16.98 -5.12 -2.22
CA MET A 109 -16.78 -4.17 -1.13
C MET A 109 -17.72 -2.98 -1.30
N THR A 110 -18.38 -2.57 -0.22
CA THR A 110 -18.94 -1.22 -0.12
C THR A 110 -17.91 -0.34 0.59
N MET A 111 -17.51 0.77 -0.02
CA MET A 111 -16.48 1.66 0.54
C MET A 111 -16.78 3.14 0.30
N LEU A 112 -16.32 4.00 1.21
CA LEU A 112 -16.36 5.45 1.02
C LEU A 112 -15.26 5.91 0.05
N PRO A 113 -15.36 7.14 -0.52
CA PRO A 113 -14.29 7.72 -1.34
C PRO A 113 -12.94 7.82 -0.62
N SER A 114 -12.94 7.91 0.72
CA SER A 114 -11.71 7.86 1.51
C SER A 114 -10.99 6.52 1.42
N GLY A 115 -11.64 5.44 0.99
CA GLY A 115 -11.09 4.09 1.08
C GLY A 115 -11.65 3.27 2.25
N LYS A 116 -12.38 3.89 3.18
CA LYS A 116 -12.96 3.16 4.32
C LYS A 116 -13.99 2.14 3.83
N VAL A 117 -13.73 0.86 4.07
CA VAL A 117 -14.67 -0.24 3.80
C VAL A 117 -15.78 -0.23 4.86
N LEU A 118 -17.03 -0.26 4.39
CA LEU A 118 -18.24 -0.29 5.21
C LEU A 118 -18.83 -1.71 5.31
N ASP A 119 -18.73 -2.47 4.22
CA ASP A 119 -19.20 -3.85 4.11
C ASP A 119 -18.35 -4.61 3.09
N ALA A 120 -18.18 -5.91 3.29
CA ALA A 120 -17.49 -6.78 2.36
C ALA A 120 -18.14 -8.16 2.29
N GLN A 121 -18.21 -8.71 1.08
CA GLN A 121 -18.79 -10.01 0.77
C GLN A 121 -17.85 -10.77 -0.17
N GLY A 122 -17.93 -12.10 -0.15
CA GLY A 122 -17.13 -12.95 -1.00
C GLY A 122 -16.21 -13.88 -0.19
N PRO A 123 -15.10 -14.34 -0.79
CA PRO A 123 -14.34 -15.44 -0.21
C PRO A 123 -13.54 -15.10 1.05
N ASP A 124 -13.14 -13.84 1.24
CA ASP A 124 -12.41 -13.40 2.43
C ASP A 124 -12.81 -11.98 2.89
N PRO A 125 -14.04 -11.81 3.40
CA PRO A 125 -14.56 -10.47 3.74
C PRO A 125 -13.80 -9.83 4.92
N GLY A 126 -13.16 -10.63 5.78
CA GLY A 126 -12.42 -10.15 6.96
C GLY A 126 -11.11 -9.42 6.61
N THR A 127 -10.55 -9.65 5.42
CA THR A 127 -9.31 -9.01 4.97
C THR A 127 -9.52 -7.85 4.01
N ALA A 128 -10.76 -7.63 3.54
CA ALA A 128 -11.13 -6.59 2.58
C ALA A 128 -10.57 -5.20 2.91
N GLY A 129 -10.64 -4.82 4.19
CA GLY A 129 -10.16 -3.52 4.68
C GLY A 129 -8.69 -3.50 5.09
N GLN A 130 -8.03 -4.65 5.23
CA GLN A 130 -6.66 -4.72 5.77
C GLN A 130 -5.61 -4.16 4.80
N MET A 131 -5.85 -4.31 3.49
CA MET A 131 -4.94 -3.83 2.44
C MET A 131 -5.29 -2.44 1.92
N GLN A 132 -6.39 -1.85 2.39
CA GLN A 132 -6.93 -0.61 1.87
C GLN A 132 -6.39 0.58 2.68
N MET A 133 -5.76 1.53 1.99
CA MET A 133 -5.43 2.82 2.58
C MET A 133 -6.71 3.63 2.77
N VAL A 134 -6.85 4.23 3.95
CA VAL A 134 -7.93 5.16 4.28
C VAL A 134 -7.37 6.57 4.34
N PHE A 135 -7.78 7.40 3.39
CA PHE A 135 -7.41 8.81 3.32
C PHE A 135 -8.24 9.66 4.29
N PRO A 136 -7.72 10.83 4.72
CA PRO A 136 -8.51 11.82 5.42
C PRO A 136 -9.67 12.33 4.56
N THR A 137 -10.79 12.67 5.19
CA THR A 137 -11.95 13.27 4.50
C THR A 137 -11.78 14.77 4.22
N LYS A 138 -10.66 15.36 4.64
CA LYS A 138 -10.28 16.75 4.43
C LYS A 138 -9.02 16.83 3.56
N ALA A 139 -8.82 17.96 2.90
CA ALA A 139 -7.59 18.21 2.19
C ALA A 139 -6.38 18.24 3.15
N VAL A 140 -5.24 17.78 2.66
CA VAL A 140 -4.00 17.58 3.43
C VAL A 140 -2.90 18.44 2.83
N ASN A 141 -2.15 19.13 3.69
CA ASN A 141 -1.00 19.94 3.28
C ASN A 141 0.26 19.09 3.13
N GLU A 142 1.25 19.54 2.37
CA GLU A 142 2.57 18.93 2.39
C GLU A 142 3.15 18.92 3.82
N GLY A 143 3.69 17.79 4.24
CA GLY A 143 4.17 17.54 5.60
C GLY A 143 3.09 17.18 6.61
N GLU A 144 1.80 17.37 6.29
CA GLU A 144 0.69 16.92 7.14
C GLU A 144 0.53 15.39 7.02
N GLY A 145 0.17 14.76 8.14
CA GLY A 145 0.00 13.33 8.24
C GLY A 145 -1.33 12.93 8.86
N TRP A 146 -1.64 11.65 8.76
CA TRP A 146 -2.79 11.03 9.39
C TRP A 146 -2.44 9.62 9.85
N GLU A 147 -3.24 9.08 10.77
CA GLU A 147 -3.04 7.73 11.29
C GLU A 147 -4.20 6.83 10.87
N GLN A 148 -3.87 5.58 10.58
CA GLN A 148 -4.83 4.50 10.36
C GLN A 148 -4.52 3.38 11.34
N VAL A 149 -5.52 2.99 12.12
CA VAL A 149 -5.46 1.78 12.93
C VAL A 149 -5.94 0.61 12.07
N GLY A 150 -5.11 -0.42 11.97
CA GLY A 150 -5.40 -1.66 11.26
C GLY A 150 -5.38 -2.85 12.20
N ARG A 151 -5.83 -4.00 11.70
CA ARG A 151 -5.71 -5.27 12.40
C ARG A 151 -5.22 -6.33 11.43
N LEU A 152 -4.03 -6.85 11.68
CA LEU A 152 -3.57 -8.08 11.05
C LEU A 152 -4.28 -9.24 11.75
N THR A 153 -4.73 -10.21 10.97
CA THR A 153 -5.46 -11.39 11.47
C THR A 153 -4.63 -12.66 11.39
N ASN A 154 -3.67 -12.71 10.46
CA ASN A 154 -2.77 -13.83 10.25
C ASN A 154 -1.31 -13.32 10.12
N PRO A 155 -0.30 -14.07 10.58
CA PRO A 155 -0.42 -15.31 11.34
C PRO A 155 -0.86 -15.11 12.80
N LEU A 156 -0.81 -13.88 13.31
CA LEU A 156 -1.23 -13.51 14.67
C LEU A 156 -2.15 -12.28 14.63
N PRO A 157 -3.19 -12.23 15.48
CA PRO A 157 -4.04 -11.06 15.57
C PRO A 157 -3.27 -9.91 16.23
N LEU A 158 -2.95 -8.87 15.45
CA LEU A 158 -2.17 -7.71 15.89
C LEU A 158 -2.84 -6.43 15.47
N GLU A 159 -2.99 -5.49 16.39
CA GLU A 159 -3.36 -4.12 16.05
C GLU A 159 -2.13 -3.39 15.54
N THR A 160 -2.29 -2.68 14.43
CA THR A 160 -1.24 -1.87 13.81
C THR A 160 -1.66 -0.42 13.78
N VAL A 161 -0.67 0.48 13.86
CA VAL A 161 -0.85 1.90 13.65
C VAL A 161 0.05 2.30 12.49
N THR A 162 -0.55 2.75 11.39
CA THR A 162 0.19 3.29 10.24
C THR A 162 0.10 4.79 10.25
N LYS A 163 1.24 5.46 10.36
CA LYS A 163 1.39 6.89 10.19
C LYS A 163 1.66 7.18 8.72
N TYR A 164 0.79 7.95 8.10
CA TYR A 164 0.96 8.45 6.75
C TYR A 164 1.38 9.91 6.78
N THR A 165 2.16 10.32 5.78
CA THR A 165 2.55 11.72 5.59
C THR A 165 2.48 12.05 4.10
N LEU A 166 1.80 13.14 3.76
CA LEU A 166 1.87 13.70 2.42
C LEU A 166 3.23 14.37 2.25
N ASP A 167 4.18 13.69 1.60
CA ASP A 167 5.54 14.20 1.40
C ASP A 167 5.56 15.31 0.34
N LYS A 168 4.83 15.09 -0.76
CA LYS A 168 4.63 16.05 -1.85
C LYS A 168 3.21 15.98 -2.39
N ALA A 169 2.56 17.12 -2.56
CA ALA A 169 1.25 17.21 -3.21
C ALA A 169 1.35 16.93 -4.71
N ALA A 170 2.52 17.23 -5.31
CA ALA A 170 2.84 17.01 -6.71
C ALA A 170 4.31 16.61 -6.88
N ALA A 171 4.56 15.36 -7.26
CA ALA A 171 5.88 14.82 -7.57
C ALA A 171 5.85 14.07 -8.92
N PRO A 172 6.99 13.95 -9.63
CA PRO A 172 7.08 13.11 -10.82
C PRO A 172 6.65 11.68 -10.51
N ALA A 173 5.70 11.16 -11.29
CA ALA A 173 5.16 9.82 -11.10
C ALA A 173 5.96 8.77 -11.90
N PRO A 174 6.09 7.54 -11.36
CA PRO A 174 6.53 6.39 -12.15
C PRO A 174 5.63 6.22 -13.38
N GLY A 175 6.25 6.12 -14.56
CA GLY A 175 5.51 6.01 -15.82
C GLY A 175 5.04 7.33 -16.45
N GLY A 176 5.43 8.48 -15.88
CA GLY A 176 5.19 9.82 -16.42
C GLY A 176 4.02 10.56 -15.75
N GLY A 177 4.01 11.89 -15.86
CA GLY A 177 3.02 12.75 -15.21
C GLY A 177 3.35 13.09 -13.75
N THR A 178 2.31 13.47 -13.00
CA THR A 178 2.43 13.96 -11.61
C THR A 178 1.52 13.17 -10.69
N ALA A 179 2.00 12.89 -9.49
CA ALA A 179 1.25 12.21 -8.43
C ALA A 179 1.53 12.84 -7.07
N ALA A 180 0.59 12.71 -6.13
CA ALA A 180 0.87 12.94 -4.73
C ALA A 180 1.75 11.81 -4.18
N LEU A 181 2.82 12.18 -3.48
CA LEU A 181 3.75 11.25 -2.85
C LEU A 181 3.41 11.12 -1.38
N VAL A 182 3.03 9.92 -0.94
CA VAL A 182 2.69 9.60 0.44
C VAL A 182 3.73 8.64 1.00
N LYS A 183 4.26 8.94 2.19
CA LYS A 183 5.11 8.02 2.96
C LYS A 183 4.27 7.34 4.03
N SER A 184 4.62 6.09 4.35
CA SER A 184 4.01 5.33 5.44
C SER A 184 5.06 4.77 6.39
N ASP A 185 4.74 4.79 7.68
CA ASP A 185 5.49 4.11 8.74
C ASP A 185 4.48 3.39 9.65
N MET A 186 4.48 2.06 9.60
CA MET A 186 3.60 1.21 10.38
C MET A 186 4.34 0.58 11.54
N THR A 187 3.73 0.63 12.71
CA THR A 187 4.14 -0.09 13.92
C THR A 187 2.99 -0.96 14.44
N ILE A 188 3.28 -1.84 15.38
CA ILE A 188 2.26 -2.52 16.20
C ILE A 188 1.89 -1.63 17.39
N ALA A 189 0.63 -1.70 17.82
CA ALA A 189 0.14 -0.92 18.97
C ALA A 189 0.61 -1.50 20.33
N SER A 190 0.97 -2.79 20.36
CA SER A 190 1.47 -3.51 21.54
C SER A 190 2.58 -4.48 21.13
N GLU A 191 3.68 -4.51 21.89
CA GLU A 191 4.80 -5.46 21.70
C GLU A 191 4.48 -6.88 22.18
N LYS A 192 3.31 -7.09 22.79
CA LYS A 192 2.81 -8.40 23.21
C LYS A 192 1.58 -8.79 22.40
N SER A 193 1.60 -9.99 21.82
CA SER A 193 0.39 -10.63 21.28
C SER A 193 -0.58 -10.92 22.44
N PRO A 194 -1.89 -11.13 22.19
CA PRO A 194 -2.83 -11.57 23.22
C PRO A 194 -2.41 -12.84 23.99
N GLY A 195 -1.48 -13.63 23.45
CA GLY A 195 -0.88 -14.81 24.09
C GLY A 195 0.40 -14.55 24.89
N GLY A 196 0.87 -13.30 24.96
CA GLY A 196 2.07 -12.91 25.72
C GLY A 196 3.40 -13.08 24.98
N GLU A 197 3.38 -13.47 23.70
CA GLU A 197 4.56 -13.61 22.86
C GLU A 197 5.10 -12.23 22.45
N GLN A 198 6.42 -12.10 22.38
CA GLN A 198 7.05 -10.88 21.90
C GLN A 198 6.88 -10.77 20.39
N VAL A 199 6.34 -9.64 19.95
CA VAL A 199 6.19 -9.31 18.53
C VAL A 199 6.89 -7.98 18.29
N ASN A 200 7.68 -7.92 17.23
CA ASN A 200 8.20 -6.68 16.66
C ASN A 200 7.74 -6.61 15.22
N ALA A 201 7.20 -5.48 14.80
CA ALA A 201 6.72 -5.28 13.45
C ALA A 201 6.94 -3.83 13.03
N GLY A 202 7.54 -3.64 11.86
CA GLY A 202 7.75 -2.34 11.25
C GLY A 202 7.57 -2.43 9.76
N THR A 203 6.82 -1.51 9.15
CA THR A 203 6.77 -1.38 7.69
C THR A 203 7.00 0.06 7.29
N LYS A 204 7.89 0.29 6.33
CA LYS A 204 8.07 1.60 5.71
C LYS A 204 7.69 1.52 4.25
N GLY A 205 6.89 2.47 3.79
CA GLY A 205 6.42 2.48 2.41
C GLY A 205 6.36 3.85 1.79
N THR A 206 6.23 3.82 0.47
CA THR A 206 6.04 4.97 -0.41
C THR A 206 4.88 4.65 -1.33
N LEU A 207 4.02 5.64 -1.58
CA LEU A 207 2.87 5.52 -2.46
C LEU A 207 2.78 6.74 -3.38
N TYR A 208 2.54 6.49 -4.67
CA TYR A 208 2.27 7.49 -5.69
C TYR A 208 0.78 7.44 -6.02
N PHE A 209 0.05 8.51 -5.69
CA PHE A 209 -1.39 8.63 -5.90
C PHE A 209 -1.72 9.63 -7.00
N ASP A 210 -2.44 9.20 -8.03
CA ASP A 210 -3.01 10.10 -9.04
C ASP A 210 -4.23 10.80 -8.42
N VAL A 211 -4.06 12.04 -7.98
CA VAL A 211 -5.12 12.83 -7.33
C VAL A 211 -6.28 13.11 -8.29
N ALA A 212 -5.98 13.33 -9.58
CA ALA A 212 -7.00 13.61 -10.58
C ALA A 212 -7.85 12.36 -10.86
N GLY A 213 -7.18 11.23 -11.12
CA GLY A 213 -7.80 9.93 -11.38
C GLY A 213 -8.28 9.18 -10.14
N GLY A 214 -7.93 9.63 -8.93
CA GLY A 214 -8.31 9.01 -7.66
C GLY A 214 -7.90 7.54 -7.56
N ARG A 215 -6.64 7.23 -7.88
CA ARG A 215 -6.14 5.85 -7.95
C ARG A 215 -4.67 5.77 -7.57
N ILE A 216 -4.27 4.62 -7.04
CA ILE A 216 -2.86 4.32 -6.78
C ILE A 216 -2.18 4.04 -8.12
N LEU A 217 -1.04 4.68 -8.38
CA LEU A 217 -0.19 4.38 -9.54
C LEU A 217 0.86 3.34 -9.17
N LYS A 218 1.51 3.51 -8.02
CA LYS A 218 2.52 2.61 -7.50
C LYS A 218 2.58 2.71 -5.99
N SER A 219 2.87 1.61 -5.32
CA SER A 219 3.28 1.61 -3.92
C SER A 219 4.37 0.57 -3.71
N ASP A 220 5.39 0.93 -2.93
CA ASP A 220 6.45 0.02 -2.50
C ASP A 220 6.53 0.07 -0.98
N ALA A 221 6.67 -1.08 -0.35
CA ALA A 221 6.82 -1.19 1.10
C ALA A 221 7.84 -2.25 1.47
N LYS A 222 8.60 -1.96 2.53
CA LYS A 222 9.53 -2.88 3.16
C LYS A 222 9.07 -3.17 4.57
N ALA A 223 8.82 -4.44 4.83
CA ALA A 223 8.29 -4.92 6.08
C ALA A 223 9.30 -5.80 6.81
N LYS A 224 9.38 -5.65 8.12
CA LYS A 224 10.17 -6.51 9.00
C LYS A 224 9.30 -6.92 10.18
N PHE A 225 9.17 -8.22 10.37
CA PHE A 225 8.45 -8.82 11.48
C PHE A 225 9.36 -9.79 12.21
N SER A 226 9.24 -9.83 13.53
CA SER A 226 9.85 -10.83 14.39
C SER A 226 8.81 -11.27 15.41
N PHE A 227 8.53 -12.56 15.49
CA PHE A 227 7.58 -13.11 16.44
C PHE A 227 7.96 -14.54 16.81
N THR A 228 7.49 -14.97 17.98
CA THR A 228 7.58 -16.38 18.40
C THR A 228 6.26 -17.07 18.09
N MET A 229 6.30 -18.29 17.56
CA MET A 229 5.10 -19.10 17.35
C MET A 229 5.32 -20.57 17.74
N PRO A 230 4.29 -21.27 18.23
CA PRO A 230 4.38 -22.71 18.47
C PRO A 230 4.37 -23.48 17.14
N VAL A 231 5.39 -24.29 16.91
CA VAL A 231 5.52 -25.18 15.75
C VAL A 231 5.58 -26.62 16.23
N GLN A 232 4.76 -27.49 15.63
CA GLN A 232 4.86 -28.92 15.87
C GLN A 232 6.08 -29.49 15.16
N VAL A 233 7.12 -29.82 15.91
CA VAL A 233 8.33 -30.46 15.39
C VAL A 233 8.09 -31.98 15.29
N PRO A 234 8.36 -32.62 14.14
CA PRO A 234 8.26 -34.07 14.02
C PRO A 234 9.11 -34.79 15.08
N GLY A 235 8.52 -35.75 15.79
CA GLY A 235 9.21 -36.52 16.82
C GLY A 235 9.21 -35.91 18.23
N MET A 236 8.63 -34.72 18.43
CA MET A 236 8.45 -34.14 19.77
C MET A 236 6.98 -34.25 20.24
N PRO A 237 6.72 -34.55 21.53
CA PRO A 237 5.36 -34.74 22.04
C PRO A 237 4.57 -33.43 22.18
N GLN A 238 5.24 -32.28 22.15
CA GLN A 238 4.63 -30.96 22.30
C GLN A 238 5.21 -29.98 21.28
N ALA A 239 4.38 -29.02 20.85
CA ALA A 239 4.81 -27.91 20.02
C ALA A 239 5.92 -27.12 20.71
N GLN A 240 6.89 -26.67 19.91
CA GLN A 240 8.02 -25.89 20.38
C GLN A 240 7.89 -24.45 19.92
N ASN A 241 8.31 -23.51 20.77
CA ASN A 241 8.36 -22.11 20.42
C ASN A 241 9.54 -21.86 19.47
N VAL A 242 9.23 -21.37 18.26
CA VAL A 242 10.20 -21.04 17.22
C VAL A 242 10.19 -19.54 17.01
N ASN A 243 11.38 -18.93 17.00
CA ASN A 243 11.51 -17.52 16.64
C ASN A 243 11.53 -17.39 15.12
N VAL A 244 10.62 -16.59 14.59
CA VAL A 244 10.45 -16.32 13.17
C VAL A 244 10.83 -14.88 12.90
N ASN A 245 11.78 -14.67 12.00
CA ASN A 245 12.08 -13.36 11.44
C ASN A 245 11.63 -13.35 9.99
N LEU A 246 10.85 -12.35 9.60
CA LEU A 246 10.28 -12.20 8.28
C LEU A 246 10.65 -10.83 7.74
N GLU A 247 11.34 -10.82 6.60
CA GLU A 247 11.58 -9.62 5.81
C GLU A 247 10.77 -9.69 4.53
N MET A 248 10.10 -8.60 4.16
CA MET A 248 9.27 -8.54 2.95
C MET A 248 9.53 -7.27 2.16
N ASP A 249 9.60 -7.41 0.84
CA ASP A 249 9.48 -6.34 -0.13
C ASP A 249 8.15 -6.52 -0.87
N ILE A 250 7.29 -5.51 -0.79
CA ILE A 250 5.95 -5.50 -1.39
C ILE A 250 5.91 -4.37 -2.43
N SER A 251 5.43 -4.65 -3.62
CA SER A 251 5.19 -3.65 -4.67
C SER A 251 3.82 -3.84 -5.29
N ILE A 252 3.06 -2.76 -5.42
CA ILE A 252 1.81 -2.69 -6.18
C ILE A 252 2.02 -1.68 -7.30
N GLU A 253 1.61 -1.99 -8.52
CA GLU A 253 1.70 -1.08 -9.66
C GLU A 253 0.43 -1.18 -10.52
N LEU A 254 -0.06 -0.02 -10.98
CA LEU A 254 -1.14 0.05 -11.96
C LEU A 254 -0.61 -0.41 -13.34
N VAL A 255 -1.25 -1.41 -13.93
CA VAL A 255 -0.89 -1.94 -15.24
C VAL A 255 -1.41 -1.00 -16.33
N LYS A 256 -0.51 -0.42 -17.12
CA LYS A 256 -0.86 0.47 -18.25
C LYS A 256 -1.72 -0.28 -19.28
N GLY A 257 -2.86 0.31 -19.66
CA GLY A 257 -3.83 -0.27 -20.61
C GLY A 257 -5.30 -0.24 -20.14
N SER A 258 -5.58 0.28 -18.94
CA SER A 258 -6.91 0.37 -18.34
C SER A 258 -7.75 1.59 -18.78
N ALA A 259 -7.27 2.41 -19.71
CA ALA A 259 -8.09 3.45 -20.35
C ALA A 259 -8.70 2.88 -21.62
N GLY A 260 -10.03 2.77 -21.64
CA GLY A 260 -10.76 2.24 -22.79
C GLY A 260 -10.45 3.02 -24.06
N SER A 261 -9.86 2.34 -25.05
CA SER A 261 -9.99 2.67 -26.46
C SER A 261 -9.51 1.51 -27.34
N GLU A 262 -10.22 0.38 -27.33
CA GLU A 262 -10.32 -0.44 -28.53
C GLU A 262 -11.71 -0.23 -29.11
N LYS A 263 -11.78 0.70 -30.07
CA LYS A 263 -12.87 0.79 -31.02
C LYS A 263 -12.91 -0.57 -31.75
N PRO A 264 -14.05 -1.26 -31.86
CA PRO A 264 -14.10 -2.46 -32.67
C PRO A 264 -13.79 -2.06 -34.11
N SER A 265 -12.73 -2.63 -34.69
CA SER A 265 -12.51 -2.52 -36.12
C SER A 265 -13.69 -3.21 -36.80
N GLY A 266 -14.59 -2.42 -37.36
CA GLY A 266 -15.60 -2.92 -38.29
C GLY A 266 -14.90 -3.60 -39.45
N GLY A 267 -15.10 -4.91 -39.57
CA GLY A 267 -14.83 -5.62 -40.82
C GLY A 267 -15.89 -5.23 -41.84
N ASN A 268 -15.44 -4.71 -42.97
CA ASN A 268 -16.15 -4.85 -44.24
C ASN A 268 -15.76 -6.19 -44.88
#